data_AF-A0A919LTK1-F1
#
_entry.id   AF-A0A919LTK1-F1
#
_cell.length_a   1.000
_cell.length_b   1.000
_cell.length_c   1.000
_cell.angle_alpha   90.00
_cell.angle_beta   90.00
_cell.angle_gamma   90.00
#
_symmetry.space_group_name_H-M   'P 1'
#
loop_
_entity.id
_entity.type
_entity.pdbx_description
1 polymer ?
#
loop_
_entity_poly.entity_id
_entity_poly.type
_entity_poly.pdbx_seq_one_letter_code
_entity_poly.pdbx_strand_id
1 'polypeptide(L)'
;MPAAVEGFLDVAHFAWIHTDTFADPDNQQVPDYTPQETPFGFVADYWSSVGNYPASSDFRAPEGFQWLRHFEMHLPFTATLTIHFPADAGLVIMNAASPVSSR
;
A
#
# COMPACT_ATOMS: atom_id res chain seq x y z
N MET A 1 7.18 0.45 -16.68
CA MET A 1 6.17 0.24 -15.64
C MET A 1 6.56 -1.02 -14.90
N PRO A 2 6.58 -1.04 -13.55
CA PRO A 2 6.74 -2.26 -12.78
C PRO A 2 5.70 -3.31 -13.22
N ALA A 3 5.96 -4.59 -12.96
CA ALA A 3 4.91 -5.59 -13.13
C ALA A 3 3.70 -5.18 -12.27
N ALA A 4 2.46 -5.43 -12.74
CA ALA A 4 1.24 -4.89 -12.12
C ALA A 4 1.17 -5.12 -10.59
N VAL A 5 1.69 -6.25 -10.12
CA VAL A 5 1.73 -6.60 -8.70
C VAL A 5 2.83 -5.87 -7.93
N GLU A 6 4.02 -5.71 -8.51
CA GLU A 6 5.10 -4.93 -7.90
C GLU A 6 4.66 -3.47 -7.70
N GLY A 7 4.01 -2.88 -8.71
CA GLY A 7 3.49 -1.52 -8.60
C GLY A 7 2.33 -1.38 -7.61
N PHE A 8 1.62 -2.47 -7.28
CA PHE A 8 0.59 -2.46 -6.24
C PHE A 8 1.20 -2.54 -4.83
N LEU A 9 2.33 -3.24 -4.68
CA LEU A 9 3.03 -3.43 -3.40
C LEU A 9 4.04 -2.33 -3.08
N ASP A 10 4.48 -1.56 -4.09
CA ASP A 10 5.43 -0.47 -3.91
C ASP A 10 4.78 0.73 -3.22
N VAL A 11 5.34 1.15 -2.08
CA VAL A 11 4.92 2.36 -1.37
C VAL A 11 5.86 3.54 -1.61
N ALA A 12 7.05 3.30 -2.16
CA ALA A 12 8.05 4.33 -2.42
C ALA A 12 7.62 5.28 -3.55
N HIS A 13 6.79 4.81 -4.48
CA HIS A 13 6.28 5.66 -5.57
C HIS A 13 5.23 6.68 -5.11
N PHE A 14 4.69 6.58 -3.89
CA PHE A 14 3.55 7.42 -3.45
C PHE A 14 3.85 8.91 -3.57
N ALA A 15 4.97 9.38 -3.03
CA ALA A 15 5.37 10.79 -3.04
C ALA A 15 5.64 11.36 -4.46
N TRP A 16 5.68 10.50 -5.48
CA TRP A 16 6.01 10.88 -6.85
C TRP A 16 4.83 10.73 -7.83
N ILE A 17 3.95 9.76 -7.60
CA ILE A 17 2.86 9.41 -8.53
C ILE A 17 1.48 9.78 -7.96
N HIS A 18 1.32 9.78 -6.63
CA HIS A 18 0.03 9.95 -5.96
C HIS A 18 -0.12 11.31 -5.26
N THR A 19 0.67 12.32 -5.67
CA THR A 19 0.70 13.67 -5.07
C THR A 19 -0.64 14.40 -5.22
N ASP A 20 -1.31 14.22 -6.35
CA ASP A 20 -2.60 14.86 -6.61
C ASP A 20 -3.77 14.07 -6.00
N THR A 21 -3.51 12.91 -5.40
CA THR A 21 -4.54 12.01 -4.88
C THR A 21 -4.51 11.85 -3.37
N PHE A 22 -3.43 11.42 -2.75
CA PHE A 22 -3.41 11.13 -1.30
C PHE A 22 -2.03 11.21 -0.66
N ALA A 23 -0.96 11.25 -1.46
CA ALA A 23 0.41 11.27 -0.96
C ALA A 23 0.91 12.69 -0.71
N ASP A 24 1.91 12.81 0.15
CA ASP A 24 2.63 14.04 0.43
C ASP A 24 3.98 14.00 -0.33
N PRO A 25 4.25 14.94 -1.26
CA PRO A 25 5.50 14.98 -2.02
C PRO A 25 6.74 15.23 -1.15
N ASP A 26 6.59 15.79 0.05
CA ASP A 26 7.69 16.01 0.99
C ASP A 26 7.95 14.77 1.87
N ASN A 27 7.05 13.77 1.85
CA ASN A 27 7.17 12.51 2.59
C ASN A 27 7.68 11.37 1.70
N GLN A 28 8.94 11.47 1.28
CA GLN A 28 9.57 10.55 0.33
C GLN A 28 10.23 9.33 0.99
N GLN A 29 10.48 9.40 2.30
CA GLN A 29 11.18 8.35 3.02
C GLN A 29 10.21 7.23 3.40
N VAL A 30 10.49 6.02 2.95
CA VAL A 30 9.81 4.81 3.41
C VAL A 30 10.61 4.22 4.57
N PRO A 31 10.03 4.10 5.77
CA PRO A 31 10.62 3.35 6.88
C PRO A 31 10.95 1.91 6.51
N ASP A 32 11.99 1.35 7.11
CA ASP A 32 12.33 -0.06 6.93
C ASP A 32 11.22 -0.97 7.48
N TYR A 33 10.89 -2.01 6.72
CA TYR A 33 10.04 -3.13 7.15
C TYR A 33 10.56 -4.43 6.53
N THR A 34 10.21 -5.56 7.13
CA THR A 34 10.75 -6.87 6.73
C THR A 34 9.62 -7.80 6.33
N PRO A 35 9.59 -8.28 5.06
CA PRO A 35 8.68 -9.34 4.65
C PRO A 35 8.95 -10.64 5.40
N GLN A 36 7.88 -11.38 5.69
CA GLN A 36 7.92 -12.70 6.29
C GLN A 36 7.40 -13.71 5.28
N GLU A 37 8.19 -14.72 4.95
CA GLU A 37 7.79 -15.78 4.03
C GLU A 37 6.62 -16.60 4.61
N THR A 38 5.75 -17.05 3.70
CA THR A 38 4.68 -18.00 3.97
C THR A 38 4.80 -19.17 2.99
N PRO A 39 4.10 -20.30 3.20
CA PRO A 39 4.14 -21.42 2.26
C PRO A 39 3.70 -21.09 0.82
N PHE A 40 3.02 -19.95 0.62
CA PHE A 40 2.44 -19.56 -0.67
C PHE A 40 2.90 -18.17 -1.16
N GLY A 41 3.85 -17.54 -0.45
CA GLY A 41 4.38 -16.22 -0.79
C GLY A 41 4.96 -15.50 0.41
N PHE A 42 4.46 -14.30 0.74
CA PHE A 42 4.93 -13.55 1.90
C PHE A 42 3.87 -12.60 2.45
N VAL A 43 4.09 -12.13 3.67
CA VAL A 43 3.37 -11.02 4.28
C VAL A 43 4.33 -9.91 4.68
N ALA A 44 3.88 -8.66 4.71
CA ALA A 44 4.67 -7.54 5.18
C ALA A 44 3.80 -6.50 5.87
N ASP A 45 4.22 -6.08 7.06
CA ASP A 45 3.57 -5.04 7.84
C ASP A 45 4.32 -3.72 7.67
N TYR A 46 3.62 -2.70 7.18
CA TYR A 46 4.16 -1.36 7.00
C TYR A 46 3.33 -0.33 7.76
N TRP A 47 3.97 0.41 8.67
CA TRP A 47 3.35 1.54 9.37
C TRP A 47 3.52 2.82 8.57
N SER A 48 2.39 3.39 8.15
CA SER A 48 2.35 4.51 7.22
C SER A 48 1.79 5.77 7.85
N SER A 49 2.49 6.89 7.65
CA SER A 49 2.01 8.26 7.88
C SER A 49 1.30 8.85 6.65
N VAL A 50 1.07 8.06 5.59
CA VAL A 50 0.40 8.53 4.37
C VAL A 50 -1.10 8.30 4.48
N GLY A 51 -1.84 9.39 4.28
CA GLY A 51 -3.29 9.40 4.30
C GLY A 51 -3.92 8.56 3.18
N ASN A 52 -5.21 8.30 3.32
CA ASN A 52 -6.07 7.50 2.43
C ASN A 52 -7.35 8.31 2.17
N TYR A 53 -7.24 9.61 2.39
CA TYR A 53 -8.22 10.61 2.02
C TYR A 53 -7.78 11.23 0.69
N PRO A 54 -8.72 11.51 -0.21
CA PRO A 54 -8.42 12.33 -1.38
C PRO A 54 -7.79 13.67 -0.99
N ALA A 55 -6.88 14.19 -1.81
CA ALA A 55 -6.25 15.50 -1.61
C ALA A 55 -7.31 16.61 -1.51
N SER A 56 -8.42 16.45 -2.24
CA SER A 56 -9.59 17.33 -2.25
C SER A 56 -10.53 17.16 -1.04
N SER A 57 -10.31 16.17 -0.18
CA SER A 57 -11.12 15.97 1.03
C SER A 57 -10.89 17.12 2.02
N ASP A 58 -11.93 17.57 2.72
CA ASP A 58 -11.75 18.46 3.87
C ASP A 58 -11.29 17.68 5.12
N PHE A 59 -11.41 16.35 5.09
CA PHE A 59 -10.91 15.47 6.14
C PHE A 59 -9.42 15.21 5.93
N ARG A 60 -8.65 15.43 7.00
CA ARG A 60 -7.25 15.04 7.14
C ARG A 60 -7.15 14.01 8.24
N ALA A 61 -6.21 13.09 8.10
CA ALA A 61 -5.90 12.18 9.19
C ALA A 61 -5.36 12.99 10.39
N PRO A 62 -5.64 12.55 11.63
CA PRO A 62 -5.18 13.25 12.83
C PRO A 62 -3.66 13.44 12.85
N GLU A 63 -3.16 14.50 13.50
CA GLU A 63 -1.72 14.69 13.66
C GLU A 63 -1.06 13.44 14.30
N GLY A 64 0.07 13.01 13.75
CA GLY A 64 0.81 11.85 14.25
C GLY A 64 0.16 10.48 13.98
N PHE A 65 -0.88 10.40 13.15
CA PHE A 65 -1.49 9.12 12.81
C PHE A 65 -0.48 8.15 12.18
N GLN A 66 -0.72 6.86 12.43
CA GLN A 66 -0.05 5.75 11.77
C GLN A 66 -1.12 4.72 11.41
N TRP A 67 -1.12 4.26 10.16
CA TRP A 67 -1.98 3.16 9.74
C TRP A 67 -1.13 1.95 9.38
N LEU A 68 -1.55 0.81 9.90
CA LEU A 68 -0.96 -0.46 9.51
C LEU A 68 -1.49 -0.82 8.11
N ARG A 69 -0.56 -0.96 7.18
CA ARG A 69 -0.76 -1.54 5.86
C ARG A 69 -0.21 -2.96 5.91
N HIS A 70 -1.10 -3.93 6.01
CA HIS A 70 -0.78 -5.35 5.97
C HIS A 70 -0.86 -5.83 4.53
N PHE A 71 0.29 -6.19 3.97
CA PHE A 71 0.40 -6.75 2.62
C PHE A 71 0.47 -8.27 2.70
N GLU A 72 -0.33 -8.93 1.87
CA GLU A 72 -0.26 -10.37 1.64
C GLU A 72 -0.01 -10.59 0.15
N MET A 73 1.09 -11.26 -0.18
CA MET A 73 1.39 -11.69 -1.54
C MET A 73 1.18 -13.20 -1.63
N HIS A 74 0.19 -13.61 -2.41
CA HIS A 74 0.02 -14.99 -2.85
C HIS A 74 0.59 -15.13 -4.25
N LEU A 75 1.70 -15.87 -4.35
CA LEU A 75 2.39 -16.07 -5.61
C LEU A 75 1.51 -16.84 -6.60
N PRO A 76 1.66 -16.59 -7.92
CA PRO A 76 2.60 -15.61 -8.50
C PRO A 76 2.04 -14.19 -8.65
N PHE A 77 0.71 -13.97 -8.64
CA PHE A 77 0.13 -12.70 -9.13
C PHE A 77 -1.05 -12.14 -8.33
N THR A 78 -1.28 -12.60 -7.10
CA THR A 78 -2.38 -12.08 -6.27
C THR A 78 -1.82 -11.39 -5.05
N ALA A 79 -2.24 -10.15 -4.82
CA ALA A 79 -1.87 -9.37 -3.65
C ALA A 79 -3.12 -8.82 -2.96
N THR A 80 -3.11 -8.84 -1.64
CA THR A 80 -4.10 -8.19 -0.78
C THR A 80 -3.41 -7.13 0.04
N LEU A 81 -4.01 -5.95 0.12
CA LEU A 81 -3.64 -4.88 1.05
C LEU A 81 -4.81 -4.67 1.99
N THR A 82 -4.57 -4.88 3.29
CA THR A 82 -5.47 -4.48 4.35
C THR A 82 -4.91 -3.23 5.04
N ILE A 83 -5.71 -2.16 5.08
CA ILE A 83 -5.39 -0.94 5.82
C ILE A 83 -6.24 -0.93 7.08
N HIS A 84 -5.60 -0.96 8.26
CA HIS A 84 -6.26 -0.89 9.55
C HIS A 84 -6.39 0.57 10.01
N PHE A 85 -7.63 1.02 10.20
CA PHE A 85 -7.97 2.33 10.75
C PHE A 85 -8.34 2.21 12.24
N PRO A 86 -8.44 3.34 12.98
CA PRO A 86 -8.93 3.32 14.35
C PRO A 86 -10.33 2.71 14.50
N ALA A 87 -10.65 2.25 15.73
CA ALA A 87 -11.95 1.66 16.08
C ALA A 87 -12.35 0.44 15.22
N ASP A 88 -11.37 -0.42 14.92
CA ASP A 88 -11.53 -1.66 14.15
C ASP A 88 -12.10 -1.48 12.73
N ALA A 89 -12.07 -0.25 12.21
CA ALA A 89 -12.40 0.01 10.81
C ALA A 89 -11.26 -0.44 9.89
N GLY A 90 -11.59 -0.81 8.66
CA GLY A 90 -10.57 -1.23 7.69
C GLY A 90 -11.01 -1.11 6.25
N LEU A 91 -10.02 -1.06 5.36
CA LEU A 91 -10.18 -1.17 3.92
C LEU A 91 -9.35 -2.35 3.41
N VAL A 92 -9.96 -3.21 2.61
CA VAL A 92 -9.28 -4.33 1.96
C VAL A 92 -9.32 -4.15 0.45
N ILE A 93 -8.16 -4.19 -0.19
CA ILE A 93 -8.00 -4.11 -1.63
C ILE A 93 -7.30 -5.37 -2.10
N MET A 94 -7.90 -6.12 -3.03
CA MET A 94 -7.29 -7.29 -3.65
C MET A 94 -7.02 -7.00 -5.13
N ASN A 95 -5.80 -7.27 -5.57
CA ASN A 95 -5.38 -7.22 -6.96
C ASN A 95 -4.93 -8.62 -7.40
N ALA A 96 -5.46 -9.10 -8.53
CA ALA A 96 -5.05 -10.35 -9.14
C ALA A 96 -4.74 -10.10 -10.63
N ALA A 97 -3.46 -10.18 -10.99
CA ALA A 97 -3.02 -9.97 -12.36
C ALA A 97 -3.05 -11.30 -13.16
N SER A 98 -3.53 -11.23 -14.41
CA SER A 98 -3.50 -12.35 -15.35
C SER A 98 -2.38 -12.14 -16.37
N PRO A 99 -1.44 -13.08 -16.53
CA PRO A 99 -0.38 -12.99 -17.54
C PRO A 99 -0.95 -13.34 -18.92
N VAL A 100 -1.68 -12.39 -19.52
CA VAL A 100 -2.36 -12.59 -20.82
C VAL A 100 -1.35 -12.78 -21.96
N SER A 101 -0.24 -12.05 -21.92
CA SER A 101 0.82 -12.12 -22.92
C SER A 101 2.15 -11.66 -22.33
N SER A 102 3.23 -11.79 -23.10
CA SER A 102 4.56 -11.28 -22.73
C SER A 102 4.72 -9.76 -22.94
N ARG A 103 3.62 -9.02 -23.11
CA ARG A 103 3.59 -7.59 -23.38
C ARG A 103 2.63 -6.90 -22.42
#